data_AF-A0A6A3SQP0-F1
#
_entry.id   AF-A0A6A3SQP0-F1
#
_cell.length_a   1.000
_cell.length_b   1.000
_cell.length_c   1.000
_cell.angle_alpha   90.00
_cell.angle_beta   90.00
_cell.angle_gamma   90.00
#
_symmetry.space_group_name_H-M   'P 1'
#
loop_
_entity.id
_entity.type
_entity.pdbx_description
1 polymer ?
#
loop_
_entity_poly.entity_id
_entity_poly.type
_entity_poly.pdbx_seq_one_letter_code
_entity_poly.pdbx_strand_id
1 'polypeptide(L)'
;MFANGGYIKYLYEMVSPIREKYPDKFHIYTIKAERQLLIHTKVVIIDDVYLSVGSANWNRRSMTSDTELNADIVDSDTVESPEGVTVGKLPRDFRIRKFQEMTGLGYDELDAMTFIEAADQLPIAVADASTILDNLEIEHHAYFAVITDAARKVSDPQDTCAY
;
A
#
# COMPACT_ATOMS: atom_id res chain seq x y z
N MET A 1 12.33 23.74 5.32
CA MET A 1 10.95 23.79 5.84
C MET A 1 9.89 23.24 4.88
N PHE A 2 10.19 22.95 3.60
CA PHE A 2 9.19 22.48 2.62
C PHE A 2 9.58 21.25 1.78
N ALA A 3 10.68 20.54 2.09
CA ALA A 3 11.21 19.49 1.20
C ALA A 3 10.16 18.40 0.85
N ASN A 4 9.24 18.10 1.77
CA ASN A 4 8.19 17.09 1.57
C ASN A 4 6.77 17.67 1.45
N GLY A 5 6.59 19.00 1.52
CA GLY A 5 5.26 19.61 1.57
C GLY A 5 4.40 19.32 0.34
N GLY A 6 5.02 19.26 -0.84
CA GLY A 6 4.35 18.86 -2.08
C GLY A 6 3.90 17.39 -2.05
N TYR A 7 4.79 16.49 -1.60
CA TYR A 7 4.46 15.07 -1.47
C TYR A 7 3.26 14.84 -0.54
N ILE A 8 3.25 15.49 0.63
CA ILE A 8 2.15 15.39 1.60
C ILE A 8 0.84 15.88 0.99
N LYS A 9 0.86 17.02 0.27
CA LYS A 9 -0.31 17.53 -0.44
C LYS A 9 -0.84 16.54 -1.48
N TYR A 10 0.00 16.05 -2.38
CA TYR A 10 -0.46 15.19 -3.47
C TYR A 10 -0.92 13.83 -2.97
N LEU A 11 -0.28 13.30 -1.93
CA LEU A 11 -0.78 12.11 -1.24
C LEU A 11 -2.18 12.37 -0.66
N TYR A 12 -2.38 13.49 0.04
CA TYR A 12 -3.71 13.88 0.56
C TYR A 12 -4.75 14.00 -0.56
N GLU A 13 -4.46 14.71 -1.64
CA GLU A 13 -5.38 14.89 -2.77
C GLU A 13 -5.70 13.56 -3.48
N MET A 14 -4.73 12.65 -3.58
CA MET A 14 -4.92 11.32 -4.17
C MET A 14 -5.84 10.43 -3.33
N VAL A 15 -5.68 10.41 -2.00
CA VAL A 15 -6.40 9.47 -1.12
C VAL A 15 -7.74 10.00 -0.61
N SER A 16 -7.90 11.33 -0.49
CA SER A 16 -9.09 11.91 0.15
C SER A 16 -10.40 11.51 -0.52
N PRO A 17 -10.54 11.47 -1.86
CA PRO A 17 -11.80 11.09 -2.49
C PRO A 17 -12.30 9.67 -2.13
N ILE A 18 -11.38 8.68 -2.04
CA ILE A 18 -11.76 7.31 -1.69
C ILE A 18 -12.00 7.17 -0.19
N ARG A 19 -11.18 7.83 0.63
CA ARG A 19 -11.32 7.81 2.09
C ARG A 19 -12.60 8.49 2.57
N GLU A 20 -12.98 9.62 1.98
CA GLU A 20 -14.24 10.31 2.31
C GLU A 20 -15.47 9.48 1.94
N LYS A 21 -15.41 8.75 0.82
CA LYS A 21 -16.53 7.95 0.34
C LYS A 21 -16.65 6.60 1.05
N TYR A 22 -15.53 6.04 1.51
CA TYR A 22 -15.45 4.72 2.13
C TYR A 22 -14.53 4.71 3.36
N PRO A 23 -14.88 5.46 4.42
CA PRO A 23 -14.01 5.64 5.58
C PRO A 23 -13.66 4.33 6.29
N ASP A 24 -14.53 3.32 6.22
CA ASP A 24 -14.32 2.03 6.89
C ASP A 24 -13.71 0.95 5.99
N LYS A 25 -13.48 1.24 4.70
CA LYS A 25 -13.00 0.24 3.71
C LYS A 25 -11.62 0.52 3.14
N PHE A 26 -11.09 1.72 3.37
CA PHE A 26 -9.80 2.13 2.83
C PHE A 26 -8.88 2.56 3.97
N HIS A 27 -7.92 1.69 4.27
CA HIS A 27 -6.96 1.87 5.35
C HIS A 27 -5.57 2.07 4.76
N ILE A 28 -4.78 2.97 5.33
CA ILE A 28 -3.39 3.18 4.92
C ILE A 28 -2.51 3.13 6.15
N TYR A 29 -1.56 2.22 6.11
CA TYR A 29 -0.59 2.02 7.18
C TYR A 29 0.79 2.44 6.72
N THR A 30 1.62 2.75 7.70
CA THR A 30 3.06 2.95 7.56
C THR A 30 3.77 2.10 8.60
N ILE A 31 5.06 2.30 8.75
CA ILE A 31 5.88 1.72 9.80
C ILE A 31 6.14 2.73 10.90
N LYS A 32 6.19 2.25 12.14
CA LYS A 32 6.58 3.02 13.30
C LYS A 32 7.96 3.65 13.09
N ALA A 33 8.07 4.98 13.24
CA ALA A 33 9.26 5.74 12.88
C ALA A 33 10.51 5.31 13.68
N GLU A 34 10.33 4.92 14.95
CA GLU A 34 11.38 4.41 15.84
C GLU A 34 12.01 3.10 15.37
N ARG A 35 11.37 2.37 14.43
CA ARG A 35 11.91 1.14 13.85
C ARG A 35 13.00 1.41 12.82
N GLN A 36 13.10 2.63 12.30
CA GLN A 36 14.08 3.02 11.28
C GLN A 36 14.07 2.09 10.05
N LEU A 37 12.92 1.52 9.73
CA LEU A 37 12.72 0.72 8.53
C LEU A 37 12.41 1.64 7.35
N LEU A 38 12.63 1.16 6.14
CA LEU A 38 12.25 1.87 4.92
C LEU A 38 11.38 0.94 4.07
N ILE A 39 10.16 1.38 3.77
CA ILE A 39 9.29 0.67 2.82
C ILE A 39 9.75 1.04 1.41
N HIS A 40 10.60 0.20 0.84
CA HIS A 40 11.03 0.32 -0.57
C HIS A 40 10.25 -0.63 -1.50
N THR A 41 9.28 -1.35 -0.97
CA THR A 41 8.47 -2.33 -1.69
C THR A 41 7.58 -1.67 -2.74
N LYS A 42 7.39 -2.35 -3.88
CA LYS A 42 6.36 -2.04 -4.88
C LYS A 42 5.64 -3.34 -5.24
N VAL A 43 4.60 -3.63 -4.49
CA VAL A 43 3.84 -4.88 -4.59
C VAL A 43 2.36 -4.56 -4.56
N VAL A 44 1.59 -5.28 -5.36
CA VAL A 44 0.13 -5.23 -5.37
C VAL A 44 -0.38 -6.66 -5.24
N ILE A 45 -1.34 -6.87 -4.34
CA ILE A 45 -2.08 -8.13 -4.19
C ILE A 45 -3.56 -7.79 -4.33
N ILE A 46 -4.29 -8.56 -5.14
CA ILE A 46 -5.73 -8.39 -5.32
C ILE A 46 -6.39 -9.76 -5.14
N ASP A 47 -7.32 -9.85 -4.19
CA ASP A 47 -8.20 -10.99 -3.92
C ASP A 47 -7.49 -12.34 -3.72
N ASP A 48 -6.21 -12.35 -3.33
CA ASP A 48 -5.35 -13.56 -3.34
C ASP A 48 -5.31 -14.27 -4.72
N VAL A 49 -5.62 -13.57 -5.81
CA VAL A 49 -5.64 -14.09 -7.20
C VAL A 49 -4.53 -13.48 -8.05
N TYR A 50 -4.25 -12.20 -7.86
CA TYR A 50 -3.25 -11.46 -8.61
C TYR A 50 -2.18 -10.92 -7.68
N LEU A 51 -0.92 -11.16 -8.04
CA LEU A 51 0.26 -10.63 -7.37
C LEU A 51 1.15 -9.94 -8.40
N SER A 52 1.42 -8.65 -8.22
CA SER A 52 2.44 -7.91 -8.98
C SER A 52 3.61 -7.58 -8.06
N VAL A 53 4.83 -7.86 -8.51
CA VAL A 53 6.07 -7.46 -7.84
C VAL A 53 7.00 -6.82 -8.87
N GLY A 54 7.55 -5.65 -8.57
CA GLY A 54 8.43 -4.99 -9.53
C GLY A 54 9.11 -3.72 -9.02
N SER A 55 9.54 -2.90 -9.97
CA SER A 55 10.21 -1.62 -9.70
C SER A 55 9.24 -0.42 -9.69
N ALA A 56 8.09 -0.53 -10.37
CA ALA A 56 7.17 0.57 -10.58
C ALA A 56 6.54 1.06 -9.26
N ASN A 57 6.85 2.28 -8.84
CA ASN A 57 6.19 2.94 -7.73
C ASN A 57 4.74 3.29 -8.08
N TRP A 58 3.87 3.41 -7.07
CA TRP A 58 2.56 4.03 -7.24
C TRP A 58 2.70 5.57 -7.28
N ASN A 59 3.28 6.07 -8.36
CA ASN A 59 3.33 7.48 -8.65
C ASN A 59 3.31 7.69 -10.16
N ARG A 60 3.17 8.94 -10.57
CA ARG A 60 3.06 9.27 -11.98
C ARG A 60 4.29 8.88 -12.80
N ARG A 61 5.50 9.10 -12.28
CA ARG A 61 6.75 8.81 -12.98
C ARG A 61 6.85 7.34 -13.38
N SER A 62 6.71 6.43 -12.42
CA SER A 62 6.77 5.00 -12.68
C SER A 62 5.60 4.48 -13.53
N MET A 63 4.43 5.14 -13.47
CA MET A 63 3.24 4.73 -14.23
C MET A 63 3.15 5.35 -15.63
N THR A 64 4.06 6.25 -16.02
CA THR A 64 4.01 6.91 -17.35
C THR A 64 5.35 7.06 -18.05
N SER A 65 6.43 7.36 -17.34
CA SER A 65 7.66 7.93 -17.93
C SER A 65 8.90 7.08 -17.70
N ASP A 66 9.10 6.65 -16.45
CA ASP A 66 10.29 5.88 -16.08
C ASP A 66 10.22 4.49 -16.71
N THR A 67 11.36 3.98 -17.16
CA THR A 67 11.46 2.59 -17.61
C THR A 67 11.36 1.67 -16.39
N GLU A 68 10.25 0.96 -16.26
CA GLU A 68 9.97 0.05 -15.15
C GLU A 68 9.73 -1.37 -15.64
N LEU A 69 9.84 -2.35 -14.73
CA LEU A 69 9.46 -3.73 -15.00
C LEU A 69 8.78 -4.35 -13.77
N ASN A 70 7.63 -4.99 -14.02
CA ASN A 70 6.91 -5.79 -13.04
C ASN A 70 6.72 -7.22 -13.55
N ALA A 71 6.71 -8.17 -12.63
CA ALA A 71 6.24 -9.52 -12.85
C ALA A 71 4.81 -9.63 -12.32
N ASP A 72 3.88 -9.90 -13.22
CA ASP A 72 2.47 -10.11 -12.94
C ASP A 72 2.18 -11.60 -12.86
N ILE A 73 1.69 -12.05 -11.70
CA ILE A 73 1.55 -13.46 -11.37
C ILE A 73 0.09 -13.77 -11.08
N VAL A 74 -0.46 -14.67 -11.89
CA VAL A 74 -1.74 -15.34 -11.67
C VAL A 74 -1.44 -16.83 -11.58
N ASP A 75 -1.63 -17.40 -10.40
CA ASP A 75 -1.21 -18.76 -10.11
C ASP A 75 -2.20 -19.78 -10.70
N SER A 76 -1.67 -20.82 -11.35
CA SER A 76 -2.48 -21.95 -11.82
C SER A 76 -2.76 -22.95 -10.70
N ASP A 77 -1.91 -22.99 -9.68
CA ASP A 77 -2.13 -23.79 -8.48
C ASP A 77 -3.04 -23.01 -7.52
N THR A 78 -4.17 -23.62 -7.16
CA THR A 78 -5.18 -22.98 -6.32
C THR A 78 -5.39 -23.72 -5.00
N VAL A 79 -5.92 -22.99 -4.02
CA VAL A 79 -6.35 -23.52 -2.72
C VAL A 79 -7.69 -22.92 -2.33
N GLU A 80 -8.45 -23.62 -1.49
CA GLU A 80 -9.64 -23.05 -0.86
C GLU A 80 -9.24 -22.16 0.31
N SER A 81 -9.71 -20.91 0.30
CA SER A 81 -9.55 -20.01 1.42
C SER A 81 -10.51 -20.36 2.57
N PRO A 82 -10.29 -19.87 3.81
CA PRO A 82 -11.21 -20.07 4.93
C PRO A 82 -12.63 -19.56 4.69
N GLU A 83 -12.81 -18.62 3.76
CA GLU A 83 -14.10 -18.12 3.28
C GLU A 83 -14.81 -19.05 2.29
N GLY A 84 -14.16 -20.15 1.88
CA GLY A 84 -14.67 -21.08 0.87
C GLY A 84 -14.59 -20.54 -0.55
N VAL A 85 -13.58 -19.70 -0.84
CA VAL A 85 -13.31 -19.18 -2.19
C VAL A 85 -12.00 -19.78 -2.69
N THR A 86 -12.02 -20.28 -3.93
CA THR A 86 -10.82 -20.74 -4.62
C THR A 86 -9.92 -19.54 -4.97
N VAL A 87 -8.69 -19.51 -4.46
CA VAL A 87 -7.70 -18.45 -4.68
C VAL A 87 -6.37 -19.02 -5.14
N GLY A 88 -5.47 -18.16 -5.62
CA GLY A 88 -4.12 -18.55 -6.03
C GLY A 88 -3.27 -18.92 -4.81
N LYS A 89 -2.54 -20.03 -4.91
CA LYS A 89 -1.71 -20.52 -3.79
C LYS A 89 -0.58 -19.57 -3.44
N LEU A 90 0.15 -19.07 -4.44
CA LEU A 90 1.28 -18.17 -4.24
C LEU A 90 0.86 -16.77 -3.77
N PRO A 91 -0.12 -16.06 -4.38
CA PRO A 91 -0.57 -14.77 -3.85
C PRO A 91 -1.07 -14.86 -2.40
N ARG A 92 -1.82 -15.93 -2.07
CA ARG A 92 -2.29 -16.19 -0.70
C ARG A 92 -1.14 -16.38 0.30
N ASP A 93 -0.21 -17.30 0.04
CA ASP A 93 0.96 -17.55 0.92
C ASP A 93 1.78 -16.26 1.11
N PHE A 94 1.98 -15.49 0.02
CA PHE A 94 2.68 -14.22 0.09
C PHE A 94 1.98 -13.22 1.02
N ARG A 95 0.65 -13.06 0.89
CA ARG A 95 -0.15 -12.18 1.74
C ARG A 95 -0.09 -12.60 3.21
N ILE A 96 -0.19 -13.91 3.51
CA ILE A 96 -0.10 -14.42 4.90
C ILE A 96 1.26 -14.08 5.51
N ARG A 97 2.37 -14.32 4.79
CA ARG A 97 3.71 -13.99 5.29
C ARG A 97 3.91 -12.49 5.51
N LYS A 98 3.32 -11.64 4.66
CA LYS A 98 3.34 -10.19 4.88
C LYS A 98 2.55 -9.79 6.11
N PHE A 99 1.38 -10.40 6.33
CA PHE A 99 0.59 -10.14 7.54
C PHE A 99 1.35 -10.63 8.78
N GLN A 100 2.00 -11.79 8.74
CA GLN A 100 2.86 -12.28 9.81
C GLN A 100 3.97 -11.27 10.18
N GLU A 101 4.64 -10.68 9.17
CA GLU A 101 5.65 -9.65 9.41
C GLU A 101 5.06 -8.39 10.06
N MET A 102 3.86 -7.97 9.63
CA MET A 102 3.21 -6.74 10.09
C MET A 102 2.58 -6.88 11.48
N THR A 103 1.96 -8.03 11.78
CA THR A 103 1.19 -8.27 13.00
C THR A 103 1.97 -9.02 14.07
N GLY A 104 3.02 -9.76 13.70
CA GLY A 104 3.75 -10.64 14.61
C GLY A 104 3.05 -11.98 14.92
N LEU A 105 1.88 -12.24 14.34
CA LEU A 105 1.14 -13.49 14.54
C LEU A 105 1.77 -14.69 13.80
N GLY A 106 1.40 -15.90 14.21
CA GLY A 106 1.86 -17.13 13.56
C GLY A 106 1.29 -17.30 12.14
N TYR A 107 2.03 -17.97 11.26
CA TYR A 107 1.54 -18.28 9.90
C TYR A 107 0.25 -19.09 9.95
N ASP A 108 0.25 -20.21 10.70
CA ASP A 108 -0.90 -21.12 10.78
C ASP A 108 -2.13 -20.44 11.40
N GLU A 109 -1.91 -19.50 12.32
CA GLU A 109 -2.97 -18.68 12.91
C GLU A 109 -3.61 -17.76 11.87
N LEU A 110 -2.79 -17.05 11.09
CA LEU A 110 -3.26 -16.16 10.01
C LEU A 110 -3.85 -16.92 8.82
N ASP A 111 -3.37 -18.14 8.53
CA ASP A 111 -3.89 -18.98 7.45
C ASP A 111 -5.26 -19.56 7.81
N ALA A 112 -5.53 -19.82 9.08
CA ALA A 112 -6.83 -20.28 9.56
C ALA A 112 -7.91 -19.18 9.57
N MET A 113 -7.51 -17.90 9.55
CA MET A 113 -8.43 -16.75 9.54
C MET A 113 -8.99 -16.49 8.14
N THR A 114 -10.25 -16.04 8.09
CA THR A 114 -10.73 -15.32 6.92
C THR A 114 -9.90 -14.04 6.71
N PHE A 115 -9.89 -13.52 5.50
CA PHE A 115 -9.21 -12.30 5.10
C PHE A 115 -9.64 -11.12 5.96
N ILE A 116 -10.94 -10.99 6.26
CA ILE A 116 -11.44 -9.91 7.11
C ILE A 116 -10.91 -10.06 8.53
N GLU A 117 -10.97 -11.25 9.12
CA GLU A 117 -10.41 -11.50 10.46
C GLU A 117 -8.89 -11.22 10.52
N ALA A 118 -8.16 -11.62 9.48
CA ALA A 118 -6.73 -11.36 9.36
C ALA A 118 -6.42 -9.87 9.14
N ALA A 119 -7.23 -9.16 8.35
CA ALA A 119 -7.09 -7.72 8.12
C ALA A 119 -7.41 -6.91 9.38
N ASP A 120 -8.39 -7.36 10.18
CA ASP A 120 -8.74 -6.78 11.47
C ASP A 120 -7.61 -6.92 12.52
N GLN A 121 -6.58 -7.75 12.26
CA GLN A 121 -5.36 -7.77 13.07
C GLN A 121 -4.42 -6.60 12.81
N LEU A 122 -4.49 -5.93 11.65
CA LEU A 122 -3.65 -4.78 11.33
C LEU A 122 -3.85 -3.60 12.30
N PRO A 123 -5.09 -3.13 12.61
CA PRO A 123 -5.27 -2.07 13.60
C PRO A 123 -4.88 -2.51 15.02
N ILE A 124 -5.00 -3.79 15.36
CA ILE A 124 -4.50 -4.33 16.63
C ILE A 124 -2.97 -4.22 16.67
N ALA A 125 -2.30 -4.58 15.58
CA ALA A 125 -0.86 -4.45 15.44
C ALA A 125 -0.40 -2.99 15.55
N VAL A 126 -1.13 -2.04 14.99
CA VAL A 126 -0.83 -0.60 15.16
C VAL A 126 -0.79 -0.22 16.65
N ALA A 127 -1.77 -0.66 17.44
CA ALA A 127 -1.84 -0.37 18.87
C ALA A 127 -0.78 -1.10 19.71
N ASP A 128 -0.20 -2.19 19.21
CA ASP A 128 0.85 -2.93 19.88
C ASP A 128 2.24 -2.33 19.59
N ALA A 129 2.87 -1.80 20.64
CA ALA A 129 4.21 -1.24 20.58
C ALA A 129 5.29 -2.25 20.14
N SER A 130 5.04 -3.55 20.25
CA SER A 130 6.00 -4.61 19.88
C SER A 130 6.12 -4.83 18.36
N THR A 131 5.09 -4.49 17.58
CA THR A 131 5.04 -4.71 16.13
C THR A 131 5.69 -3.55 15.35
N ILE A 132 5.73 -3.66 14.02
CA ILE A 132 6.30 -2.65 13.12
C ILE A 132 5.30 -1.63 12.57
N LEU A 133 3.99 -1.93 12.59
CA LEU A 133 2.97 -1.18 11.85
C LEU A 133 2.49 0.07 12.60
N ASP A 134 2.16 1.14 11.87
CA ASP A 134 1.54 2.37 12.39
C ASP A 134 0.49 2.89 11.40
N ASN A 135 -0.39 3.81 11.81
CA ASN A 135 -1.31 4.49 10.89
C ASN A 135 -0.57 5.54 10.05
N LEU A 136 -0.85 5.58 8.75
CA LEU A 136 -0.41 6.71 7.93
C LEU A 136 -1.44 7.84 8.01
N GLU A 137 -1.27 8.72 8.98
CA GLU A 137 -2.11 9.91 9.14
C GLU A 137 -1.87 10.91 7.99
N ILE A 138 -2.91 11.15 7.18
CA ILE A 138 -2.86 12.04 6.02
C ILE A 138 -3.88 13.15 6.22
N GLU A 139 -3.43 14.30 6.74
CA GLU A 139 -4.29 15.43 7.09
C GLU A 139 -4.18 16.57 6.08
N HIS A 140 -5.24 17.38 6.03
CA HIS A 140 -5.20 18.64 5.28
C HIS A 140 -4.36 19.67 6.03
N HIS A 141 -3.47 20.37 5.33
CA HIS A 141 -2.74 21.51 5.88
C HIS A 141 -3.00 22.80 5.11
N ALA A 142 -3.17 23.92 5.83
CA ALA A 142 -3.46 25.23 5.23
C ALA A 142 -2.41 25.67 4.19
N TYR A 143 -1.15 25.25 4.34
CA TYR A 143 -0.08 25.58 3.38
C TYR A 143 -0.25 24.89 2.02
N PHE A 144 -1.16 23.93 1.86
CA PHE A 144 -1.46 23.33 0.55
C PHE A 144 -1.93 24.36 -0.48
N ALA A 145 -2.53 25.47 -0.02
CA ALA A 145 -2.99 26.57 -0.86
C ALA A 145 -1.84 27.29 -1.60
N VAL A 146 -0.63 27.29 -1.05
CA VAL A 146 0.54 27.93 -1.69
C VAL A 146 1.34 26.97 -2.58
N ILE A 147 1.04 25.66 -2.54
CA ILE A 147 1.64 24.65 -3.42
C ILE A 147 0.81 24.59 -4.70
N THR A 148 1.18 25.38 -5.70
CA THR A 148 0.42 25.52 -6.94
C THR A 148 0.77 24.42 -7.96
N ASP A 149 -0.09 24.23 -8.96
CA ASP A 149 0.21 23.34 -10.10
C ASP A 149 1.47 23.77 -10.86
N ALA A 150 1.81 25.07 -10.85
CA ALA A 150 3.07 25.56 -11.40
C ALA A 150 4.28 24.99 -10.64
N ALA A 151 4.22 24.94 -9.30
CA ALA A 151 5.26 24.32 -8.48
C ALA A 151 5.32 22.79 -8.72
N ARG A 152 4.17 22.13 -8.88
CA ARG A 152 4.10 20.71 -9.25
C ARG A 152 4.83 20.43 -10.55
N LYS A 153 4.54 21.19 -11.60
CA LYS A 153 5.10 20.99 -12.95
C LYS A 153 6.62 21.13 -12.99
N VAL A 154 7.22 21.91 -12.09
CA VAL A 154 8.67 22.03 -11.97
C VAL A 154 9.29 20.78 -11.32
N SER A 155 8.63 20.22 -10.31
CA SER A 155 9.16 19.07 -9.55
C SER A 155 8.76 17.70 -10.11
N ASP A 156 7.59 17.59 -10.74
CA ASP A 156 7.00 16.38 -11.33
C ASP A 156 6.21 16.77 -12.61
N PRO A 157 6.91 17.13 -13.71
CA PRO A 157 6.28 17.48 -14.99
C PRO A 157 5.48 16.31 -15.60
N GLN A 158 4.48 16.62 -16.43
CA GLN A 158 3.90 15.57 -17.29
C GLN A 158 4.91 15.27 -18.38
N ASP A 159 5.51 14.10 -18.34
CA ASP A 159 6.13 13.59 -19.56
C ASP A 159 5.02 13.01 -20.43
N THR A 160 5.02 13.43 -21.69
CA THR A 160 4.23 12.84 -22.75
C THR A 160 5.23 12.30 -23.75
N CYS A 161 5.30 10.98 -23.91
CA CYS A 161 6.08 10.39 -24.99
C CYS A 161 5.48 10.84 -26.32
N ALA A 162 6.21 11.72 -27.02
CA ALA A 162 5.95 12.00 -28.42
C ALA A 162 6.66 10.91 -29.23
N TYR A 163 5.90 9.96 -29.76
CA TYR A 163 6.39 8.97 -30.72
C TYR A 163 6.43 9.59 -32.13
#